data_AF-A0A8H4V1C7-F1
#
_entry.id   AF-A0A8H4V1C7-F1
#
_cell.length_a   1.000
_cell.length_b   1.000
_cell.length_c   1.000
_cell.angle_alpha   90.00
_cell.angle_beta   90.00
_cell.angle_gamma   90.00
#
_symmetry.space_group_name_H-M   'P 1'
#
loop_
_entity.id
_entity.type
_entity.pdbx_description
1 polymer ?
#
loop_
_entity_poly.entity_id
_entity_poly.type
_entity_poly.pdbx_seq_one_letter_code
_entity_poly.pdbx_strand_id
1 'polypeptide(L)'
;MLRLYQAPLQSSQPSQIDTTASMDLNTNDAVQQEPMLTAEHVKLALLLKQCIADLATHTYYADQISDMVRTLLRRIRPLAPTDVSTATLSKIITEPNASTNNISNLTGERQAENYFYSTASRVVALEAVKDILGVANQGKTTNGPDIESRNKVGLHVWEGTQWLLRDSDRHVRNAYAEAFTSWLQLETTKNDFKVPDSSSRLSRAQSKHESDGHKRNAPMAAVDKTHTHASFVFLQLLHLSIYETAIEYADKQEDILVAYVLLVQMVDKLGVNAVRFGLPMVLKLQSEALTTATSQVNIGSLVYGYLTALTDKFGFSSSQLGSAISGEIFKRQKNGTWLDMVQLPPLPVSQIPSSANESLDRPALQEPLRAFSAVGELVMQVEDAYNT
;
A
#
# COMPACT_ATOMS: atom_id res chain seq x y z
N MET A 1 18.61 10.93 1.66
CA MET A 1 18.91 11.46 3.01
C MET A 1 17.61 11.64 3.77
N LEU A 2 17.12 10.57 4.41
CA LEU A 2 15.87 10.57 5.18
C LEU A 2 16.19 10.96 6.64
N ARG A 3 15.54 12.03 7.13
CA ARG A 3 15.64 12.53 8.50
C ARG A 3 14.93 11.58 9.45
N LEU A 4 15.68 10.70 10.10
CA LEU A 4 15.24 10.06 11.33
C LEU A 4 15.44 11.06 12.48
N TYR A 5 14.33 11.42 13.12
CA TYR A 5 14.16 12.15 14.39
C TYR A 5 15.41 12.79 15.00
N GLN A 6 15.52 14.11 14.85
CA GLN A 6 16.33 14.96 15.73
C GLN A 6 15.38 16.00 16.34
N ALA A 7 15.03 15.84 17.62
CA ALA A 7 14.32 16.87 18.37
C ALA A 7 15.30 17.99 18.79
N PRO A 8 14.86 19.26 18.84
CA PRO A 8 15.74 20.40 19.12
C PRO A 8 16.13 20.48 20.60
N LEU A 9 17.44 20.63 20.85
CA LEU A 9 17.98 21.02 22.16
C LEU A 9 17.54 22.46 22.48
N GLN A 10 16.61 22.64 23.41
CA GLN A 10 16.39 23.94 24.07
C GLN A 10 17.30 24.05 25.29
N SER A 11 18.25 24.98 25.23
CA SER A 11 19.05 25.42 26.38
C SER A 11 18.23 26.39 27.22
N SER A 12 17.83 25.99 28.42
CA SER A 12 17.20 26.88 29.40
C SER A 12 18.25 27.37 30.42
N GLN A 13 18.55 28.67 30.41
CA GLN A 13 19.15 29.37 31.55
C GLN A 13 18.10 29.57 32.66
N PRO A 14 18.49 29.59 33.94
CA PRO A 14 17.55 29.69 35.05
C PRO A 14 17.23 31.16 35.38
N SER A 15 15.97 31.46 35.67
CA SER A 15 15.57 32.65 36.42
C SER A 15 14.78 32.21 37.64
N GLN A 16 15.25 32.66 38.80
CA GLN A 16 14.69 32.42 40.14
C GLN A 16 13.37 33.21 40.33
N ILE A 17 12.45 32.68 41.16
CA ILE A 17 11.98 33.25 42.44
C ILE A 17 10.63 32.64 42.90
N ASP A 18 10.63 32.25 44.19
CA ASP A 18 9.59 32.10 45.23
C ASP A 18 8.42 31.09 45.20
N THR A 19 8.62 30.02 45.98
CA THR A 19 7.94 29.63 47.24
C THR A 19 6.46 30.00 47.47
N THR A 20 5.57 29.00 47.47
CA THR A 20 4.77 28.50 48.63
C THR A 20 3.64 27.57 48.18
N ALA A 21 3.28 26.63 49.06
CA ALA A 21 2.09 25.76 49.06
C ALA A 21 2.27 24.30 48.54
N SER A 22 2.26 23.42 49.54
CA SER A 22 2.09 21.97 49.52
C SER A 22 0.79 21.52 48.85
N MET A 23 0.85 20.48 48.02
CA MET A 23 -0.13 19.39 48.00
C MET A 23 0.39 18.21 47.17
N ASP A 24 0.38 17.04 47.81
CA ASP A 24 0.72 15.75 47.24
C ASP A 24 -0.11 15.43 45.98
N LEU A 25 0.55 15.29 44.83
CA LEU A 25 0.02 14.59 43.66
C LEU A 25 1.13 13.75 43.05
N ASN A 26 1.17 12.51 43.51
CA ASN A 26 1.99 11.43 42.97
C ASN A 26 1.41 11.05 41.59
N THR A 27 1.76 11.82 40.57
CA THR A 27 1.36 11.59 39.18
C THR A 27 2.58 11.06 38.45
N ASN A 28 2.70 9.73 38.39
CA ASN A 28 3.66 9.06 37.52
C ASN A 28 3.18 9.18 36.07
N ASP A 29 3.32 10.37 35.48
CA ASP A 29 3.31 10.55 34.03
C ASP A 29 4.67 10.10 33.48
N ALA A 30 4.86 8.79 33.47
CA ALA A 30 5.91 8.18 32.65
C ALA A 30 5.45 8.25 31.20
N VAL A 31 5.72 9.39 30.56
CA VAL A 31 5.75 9.51 29.10
C VAL A 31 6.71 8.43 28.61
N GLN A 32 6.14 7.35 28.06
CA GLN A 32 6.89 6.26 27.43
C GLN A 32 7.56 6.83 26.18
N GLN A 33 8.74 7.43 26.37
CA GLN A 33 9.66 7.69 25.28
C GLN A 33 10.12 6.34 24.74
N GLU A 34 9.75 6.03 23.50
CA GLU A 34 10.39 4.98 22.72
C GLU A 34 11.92 5.16 22.86
N PRO A 35 12.69 4.12 23.24
CA PRO A 35 14.12 4.27 23.44
C PRO A 35 14.76 4.75 22.15
N MET A 36 15.41 5.92 22.19
CA MET A 36 16.12 6.49 21.04
C MET A 36 17.15 5.47 20.55
N LEU A 37 16.92 4.90 19.37
CA LEU A 37 17.90 4.09 18.66
C LEU A 37 19.16 4.92 18.46
N THR A 38 20.31 4.36 18.83
CA THR A 38 21.61 5.00 18.58
C THR A 38 21.80 5.18 17.07
N ALA A 39 22.57 6.20 16.67
CA ALA A 39 22.88 6.43 15.26
C ALA A 39 23.54 5.20 14.60
N GLU A 40 24.27 4.40 15.39
CA GLU A 40 24.87 3.14 14.96
C GLU A 40 23.82 2.06 14.67
N HIS A 41 22.79 1.91 15.51
CA HIS A 41 21.69 0.96 15.27
C HIS A 41 20.90 1.32 14.00
N VAL A 42 20.66 2.61 13.76
CA VAL A 42 20.02 3.08 12.53
C VAL A 42 20.87 2.72 11.31
N LYS A 43 22.18 2.99 11.35
CA LYS A 43 23.11 2.64 10.26
C LYS A 43 23.14 1.13 10.00
N LEU A 44 23.19 0.34 11.06
CA LEU A 44 23.18 -1.13 10.95
C LEU A 44 21.87 -1.64 10.33
N ALA A 45 20.72 -1.10 10.73
CA ALA A 45 19.44 -1.46 10.14
C ALA A 45 19.37 -1.14 8.64
N LEU A 46 19.89 0.03 8.23
CA LEU A 46 19.97 0.40 6.82
C LEU A 46 20.90 -0.52 6.02
N LEU A 47 22.06 -0.88 6.58
CA LEU A 47 22.98 -1.84 5.96
C LEU A 47 22.34 -3.22 5.82
N LEU A 48 21.64 -3.69 6.85
CA LEU A 48 20.95 -4.98 6.81
C LEU A 48 19.85 -4.98 5.75
N LYS A 49 19.06 -3.90 5.67
CA LYS A 49 18.05 -3.71 4.61
C LYS A 49 18.69 -3.81 3.22
N GLN A 50 19.80 -3.09 3.00
CA GLN A 50 20.53 -3.12 1.74
C GLN A 50 21.05 -4.52 1.41
N CYS A 51 21.70 -5.20 2.38
CA CYS A 51 22.18 -6.57 2.19
C CYS A 51 21.03 -7.52 1.79
N ILE A 52 19.87 -7.41 2.45
CA ILE A 52 18.67 -8.21 2.14
C ILE A 52 18.17 -7.93 0.71
N ALA A 53 18.21 -6.67 0.26
CA ALA A 53 17.87 -6.34 -1.12
C ALA A 53 18.90 -6.89 -2.11
N ASP A 54 20.19 -6.79 -1.81
CA ASP A 54 21.29 -7.24 -2.68
C ASP A 54 21.31 -8.78 -2.85
N LEU A 55 20.77 -9.53 -1.89
CA LEU A 55 20.51 -10.97 -2.02
C LEU A 55 19.60 -11.31 -3.22
N ALA A 56 18.79 -10.37 -3.70
CA ALA A 56 17.95 -10.53 -4.88
C ALA A 56 18.72 -10.43 -6.21
N THR A 57 20.01 -10.08 -6.19
CA THR A 57 20.85 -9.97 -7.40
C THR A 57 21.02 -11.31 -8.10
N HIS A 58 21.14 -12.41 -7.33
CA HIS A 58 21.27 -13.74 -7.86
C HIS A 58 20.12 -14.63 -7.41
N THR A 59 19.45 -15.26 -8.37
CA THR A 59 18.31 -16.15 -8.12
C THR A 59 18.76 -17.61 -8.22
N TYR A 60 18.72 -18.34 -7.11
CA TYR A 60 19.08 -19.75 -7.00
C TYR A 60 17.93 -20.70 -7.38
N TYR A 61 16.68 -20.25 -7.26
CA TYR A 61 15.50 -21.00 -7.69
C TYR A 61 14.36 -20.05 -8.08
N ALA A 62 13.42 -20.54 -8.90
CA ALA A 62 12.47 -19.69 -9.61
C ALA A 62 11.63 -18.78 -8.70
N ASP A 63 11.22 -19.26 -7.52
CA ASP A 63 10.33 -18.52 -6.60
C ASP A 63 11.06 -17.74 -5.50
N GLN A 64 12.40 -17.64 -5.53
CA GLN A 64 13.19 -17.01 -4.46
C GLN A 64 12.71 -15.59 -4.13
N ILE A 65 12.50 -14.74 -5.13
CA ILE A 65 12.07 -13.36 -4.91
C ILE A 65 10.66 -13.33 -4.32
N SER A 66 9.77 -14.22 -4.78
CA SER A 66 8.43 -14.37 -4.20
C SER A 66 8.49 -14.77 -2.73
N ASP A 67 9.40 -15.67 -2.36
CA ASP A 67 9.56 -16.13 -0.99
C ASP A 67 10.19 -15.08 -0.08
N MET A 68 11.18 -14.33 -0.56
CA MET A 68 11.76 -13.20 0.17
C MET A 68 10.69 -12.17 0.52
N VAL A 69 9.90 -11.74 -0.48
CA VAL A 69 8.81 -10.77 -0.28
C VAL A 69 7.74 -11.33 0.66
N ARG A 70 7.27 -12.56 0.42
CA ARG A 70 6.27 -13.23 1.27
C ARG A 70 6.74 -13.36 2.71
N THR A 71 8.01 -13.65 2.93
CA THR A 71 8.59 -13.82 4.27
C THR A 71 8.59 -12.51 5.04
N LEU A 72 9.01 -11.41 4.41
CA LEU A 72 8.97 -10.09 5.06
C LEU A 72 7.53 -9.66 5.36
N LEU A 73 6.62 -9.77 4.38
CA LEU A 73 5.22 -9.39 4.55
C LEU A 73 4.53 -10.21 5.65
N ARG A 74 4.76 -11.53 5.73
CA ARG A 74 4.20 -12.39 6.77
C ARG A 74 4.75 -12.09 8.16
N ARG A 75 5.92 -11.47 8.27
CA ARG A 75 6.51 -11.08 9.55
C ARG A 75 6.01 -9.72 10.04
N ILE A 76 5.35 -8.93 9.19
CA ILE A 76 4.67 -7.71 9.64
C ILE A 76 3.43 -8.10 10.44
N ARG A 77 3.30 -7.54 11.65
CA ARG A 77 2.17 -7.75 12.54
C ARG A 77 1.57 -6.42 12.96
N PRO A 78 0.24 -6.36 13.19
CA PRO A 78 -0.35 -5.28 13.98
C PRO A 78 0.34 -5.23 15.35
N LEU A 79 0.23 -4.08 16.05
CA LEU A 79 0.79 -3.87 17.40
C LEU A 79 0.62 -5.14 18.26
N ALA A 80 1.68 -5.53 18.98
CA ALA A 80 1.74 -6.80 19.69
C ALA A 80 0.47 -7.01 20.55
N PRO A 81 -0.15 -8.20 20.53
CA PRO A 81 -1.32 -8.48 21.35
C PRO A 81 -0.99 -8.22 22.82
N THR A 82 -2.00 -7.72 23.55
CA THR A 82 -1.97 -7.27 24.95
C THR A 82 -1.32 -8.24 25.95
N ASP A 83 -1.13 -9.50 25.56
CA ASP A 83 -0.46 -10.54 26.36
C ASP A 83 1.08 -10.42 26.37
N VAL A 84 1.68 -9.63 25.48
CA VAL A 84 3.10 -9.27 25.54
C VAL A 84 3.21 -7.90 26.21
N SER A 85 3.52 -7.90 27.51
CA SER A 85 3.74 -6.66 28.25
C SER A 85 4.74 -5.77 27.52
N THR A 86 4.45 -4.46 27.44
CA THR A 86 5.38 -3.44 26.91
C THR A 86 6.76 -3.50 27.56
N ALA A 87 6.84 -3.97 28.82
CA ALA A 87 8.06 -4.30 29.55
C ALA A 87 8.91 -5.42 28.92
N THR A 88 8.29 -6.39 28.24
CA THR A 88 8.97 -7.50 27.57
C THR A 88 9.56 -7.07 26.22
N LEU A 89 8.82 -6.26 25.44
CA LEU A 89 9.33 -5.70 24.18
C LEU A 89 10.47 -4.70 24.41
N SER A 90 10.38 -3.88 25.46
CA SER A 90 11.46 -2.95 25.84
C SER A 90 12.70 -3.68 26.37
N LYS A 91 12.56 -4.82 27.06
CA LYS A 91 13.71 -5.68 27.43
C LYS A 91 14.41 -6.29 26.22
N ILE A 92 13.67 -6.78 25.22
CA ILE A 92 14.26 -7.34 23.98
C ILE A 92 15.06 -6.27 23.21
N ILE A 93 14.57 -5.02 23.18
CA ILE A 93 15.25 -3.90 22.52
C ILE A 93 16.51 -3.45 23.30
N THR A 94 16.51 -3.57 24.62
CA THR A 94 17.57 -3.02 25.48
C THR A 94 18.68 -4.04 25.81
N GLU A 95 18.39 -5.35 25.80
CA GLU A 95 19.35 -6.40 26.18
C GLU A 95 19.29 -7.64 25.24
N PRO A 96 19.92 -7.59 24.05
CA PRO A 96 19.92 -8.72 23.12
C PRO A 96 20.73 -9.95 23.59
N ASN A 97 21.44 -9.86 24.72
CA ASN A 97 22.37 -10.89 25.22
C ASN A 97 22.02 -11.46 26.61
N ALA A 98 20.80 -11.27 27.12
CA ALA A 98 20.41 -11.86 28.41
C ALA A 98 20.31 -13.40 28.31
N SER A 99 21.31 -14.06 28.90
CA SER A 99 21.54 -15.51 28.97
C SER A 99 20.28 -16.40 28.88
N THR A 100 20.32 -17.31 27.90
CA THR A 100 19.31 -18.32 27.49
C THR A 100 18.99 -19.42 28.52
N ASN A 101 19.19 -19.22 29.82
CA ASN A 101 19.18 -20.32 30.80
C ASN A 101 17.84 -20.57 31.52
N ASN A 102 16.76 -19.84 31.21
CA ASN A 102 15.42 -20.14 31.75
C ASN A 102 14.46 -20.65 30.66
N ILE A 103 14.79 -21.83 30.13
CA ILE A 103 14.01 -22.56 29.13
C ILE A 103 12.85 -23.27 29.83
N SER A 104 11.72 -22.59 30.05
CA SER A 104 10.42 -23.28 30.27
C SER A 104 9.17 -22.44 29.94
N ASN A 105 9.26 -21.10 29.79
CA ASN A 105 8.09 -20.27 29.40
C ASN A 105 8.27 -19.47 28.07
N LEU A 106 9.30 -19.78 27.26
CA LEU A 106 9.81 -18.91 26.19
C LEU A 106 9.25 -19.15 24.77
N THR A 107 8.15 -19.89 24.59
CA THR A 107 7.58 -20.08 23.25
C THR A 107 6.96 -18.80 22.70
N GLY A 108 6.43 -17.93 23.56
CA GLY A 108 5.90 -16.61 23.18
C GLY A 108 7.00 -15.56 22.94
N GLU A 109 8.02 -15.51 23.80
CA GLU A 109 9.09 -14.50 23.75
C GLU A 109 10.01 -14.66 22.53
N ARG A 110 10.40 -15.89 22.17
CA ARG A 110 11.19 -16.14 20.94
C ARG A 110 10.39 -15.91 19.66
N GLN A 111 9.06 -16.00 19.72
CA GLN A 111 8.24 -15.69 18.56
C GLN A 111 8.13 -14.18 18.35
N ALA A 112 8.09 -13.37 19.42
CA ALA A 112 8.04 -11.92 19.31
C ALA A 112 9.28 -11.32 18.61
N GLU A 113 10.46 -11.92 18.79
CA GLU A 113 11.72 -11.52 18.13
C GLU A 113 11.69 -11.67 16.59
N ASN A 114 10.77 -12.49 16.06
CA ASN A 114 10.73 -12.81 14.63
C ASN A 114 9.76 -11.94 13.82
N TYR A 115 9.07 -10.97 14.44
CA TYR A 115 8.05 -10.14 13.80
C TYR A 115 8.37 -8.65 13.89
N PHE A 116 7.85 -7.89 12.92
CA PHE A 116 7.92 -6.44 12.86
C PHE A 116 6.67 -5.83 13.51
N TYR A 117 6.76 -5.50 14.80
CA TYR A 117 5.67 -4.89 15.57
C TYR A 117 5.74 -3.37 15.65
N SER A 118 6.94 -2.79 15.75
CA SER A 118 7.09 -1.33 15.86
C SER A 118 6.87 -0.66 14.52
N THR A 119 6.36 0.57 14.51
CA THR A 119 6.21 1.39 13.30
C THR A 119 7.48 1.43 12.48
N ALA A 120 8.63 1.74 13.10
CA ALA A 120 9.91 1.80 12.41
C ALA A 120 10.27 0.46 11.73
N SER A 121 10.06 -0.66 12.42
CA SER A 121 10.36 -1.98 11.86
C SER A 121 9.45 -2.37 10.69
N ARG A 122 8.17 -1.96 10.75
CA ARG A 122 7.18 -2.19 9.67
C ARG A 122 7.53 -1.36 8.43
N VAL A 123 7.90 -0.10 8.62
CA VAL A 123 8.39 0.77 7.53
C VAL A 123 9.64 0.16 6.89
N VAL A 124 10.65 -0.21 7.68
CA VAL A 124 11.89 -0.82 7.16
C VAL A 124 11.62 -2.12 6.40
N ALA A 125 10.70 -2.97 6.88
CA ALA A 125 10.33 -4.20 6.19
C ALA A 125 9.66 -3.94 4.83
N LEU A 126 8.78 -2.93 4.76
CA LEU A 126 8.10 -2.54 3.52
C LEU A 126 9.07 -1.89 2.52
N GLU A 127 9.98 -1.05 3.01
CA GLU A 127 11.09 -0.53 2.19
C GLU A 127 11.99 -1.66 1.68
N ALA A 128 12.31 -2.66 2.52
CA ALA A 128 13.08 -3.82 2.09
C ALA A 128 12.39 -4.58 0.95
N VAL A 129 11.06 -4.76 1.03
CA VAL A 129 10.27 -5.36 -0.06
C VAL A 129 10.41 -4.55 -1.35
N LYS A 130 10.28 -3.22 -1.29
CA LYS A 130 10.49 -2.33 -2.43
C LYS A 130 11.90 -2.46 -3.01
N ASP A 131 12.92 -2.46 -2.16
CA ASP A 131 14.33 -2.52 -2.56
C ASP A 131 14.66 -3.89 -3.21
N ILE A 132 14.15 -5.00 -2.65
CA ILE A 132 14.23 -6.35 -3.24
C ILE A 132 13.65 -6.36 -4.66
N LEU A 133 12.44 -5.82 -4.83
CA LEU A 133 11.78 -5.76 -6.13
C LEU A 133 12.62 -4.91 -7.10
N GLY A 134 13.17 -3.79 -6.65
CA GLY A 134 14.08 -2.96 -7.43
C GLY A 134 15.27 -3.75 -7.95
N VAL A 135 16.06 -4.34 -7.05
CA VAL A 135 17.27 -5.11 -7.38
C VAL A 135 16.94 -6.29 -8.31
N ALA A 136 15.88 -7.06 -8.01
CA ALA A 136 15.45 -8.21 -8.82
C ALA A 136 15.01 -7.85 -10.25
N ASN A 137 14.80 -6.56 -10.54
CA ASN A 137 14.35 -6.06 -11.85
C ASN A 137 15.40 -5.18 -12.56
N GLN A 138 16.53 -4.85 -11.92
CA GLN A 138 17.59 -4.02 -12.51
C GLN A 138 18.30 -4.66 -13.70
N GLY A 139 18.38 -6.00 -13.76
CA GLY A 139 19.03 -6.71 -14.87
C GLY A 139 18.30 -6.64 -16.23
N LYS A 140 17.07 -6.10 -16.28
CA LYS A 140 16.27 -6.01 -17.52
C LYS A 140 16.83 -5.04 -18.57
N THR A 141 17.82 -4.21 -18.23
CA THR A 141 18.25 -3.07 -19.07
C THR A 141 19.63 -3.24 -19.73
N THR A 142 20.36 -4.34 -19.50
CA THR A 142 21.74 -4.46 -20.00
C THR A 142 21.96 -5.80 -20.72
N ASN A 143 21.91 -5.76 -22.05
CA ASN A 143 22.30 -6.77 -23.05
C ASN A 143 22.94 -8.07 -22.49
N GLY A 144 22.13 -9.12 -22.33
CA GLY A 144 22.56 -10.49 -22.06
C GLY A 144 21.36 -11.44 -22.11
N PRO A 145 21.55 -12.72 -22.51
CA PRO A 145 20.44 -13.66 -22.59
C PRO A 145 19.95 -14.04 -21.19
N ASP A 146 18.68 -13.72 -20.98
CA ASP A 146 17.71 -14.38 -20.11
C ASP A 146 17.91 -14.41 -18.58
N ILE A 147 17.28 -13.41 -17.95
CA ILE A 147 16.70 -13.49 -16.59
C ILE A 147 15.40 -14.33 -16.66
N GLU A 148 15.37 -15.42 -17.43
CA GLU A 148 14.20 -16.31 -17.55
C GLU A 148 14.17 -17.38 -16.44
N SER A 149 15.15 -17.43 -15.54
CA SER A 149 15.17 -18.44 -14.47
C SER A 149 14.25 -18.11 -13.29
N ARG A 150 13.70 -16.88 -13.19
CA ARG A 150 12.86 -16.47 -12.06
C ARG A 150 11.40 -16.29 -12.43
N ASN A 151 10.53 -16.76 -11.55
CA ASN A 151 9.12 -16.42 -11.59
C ASN A 151 8.92 -14.98 -11.11
N LYS A 152 7.95 -14.31 -11.71
CA LYS A 152 7.48 -13.01 -11.24
C LYS A 152 6.78 -13.15 -9.89
N VAL A 153 6.88 -12.12 -9.06
CA VAL A 153 6.17 -12.09 -7.77
C VAL A 153 4.68 -11.95 -8.07
N GLY A 154 3.89 -12.99 -7.79
CA GLY A 154 2.44 -12.97 -8.04
C GLY A 154 1.67 -12.13 -7.02
N LEU A 155 0.48 -11.65 -7.40
CA LEU A 155 -0.37 -10.82 -6.54
C LEU A 155 -0.76 -11.52 -5.22
N HIS A 156 -0.95 -12.84 -5.26
CA HIS A 156 -1.24 -13.66 -4.08
C HIS A 156 -0.19 -13.56 -2.95
N VAL A 157 1.03 -13.07 -3.22
CA VAL A 157 2.05 -12.82 -2.19
C VAL A 157 1.64 -11.74 -1.20
N TRP A 158 0.79 -10.80 -1.64
CA TRP A 158 0.25 -9.70 -0.86
C TRP A 158 -1.02 -10.07 -0.08
N GLU A 159 -1.51 -11.30 -0.21
CA GLU A 159 -2.71 -11.74 0.49
C GLU A 159 -2.56 -11.56 2.02
N GLY A 160 -3.53 -10.87 2.63
CA GLY A 160 -3.56 -10.62 4.08
C GLY A 160 -2.78 -9.40 4.53
N THR A 161 -2.21 -8.59 3.62
CA THR A 161 -1.46 -7.37 3.98
C THR A 161 -2.25 -6.09 3.80
N GLN A 162 -3.46 -6.15 3.22
CA GLN A 162 -4.27 -4.96 2.90
C GLN A 162 -4.56 -4.05 4.10
N TRP A 163 -4.59 -4.60 5.31
CA TRP A 163 -4.82 -3.85 6.54
C TRP A 163 -3.73 -2.79 6.81
N LEU A 164 -2.55 -2.91 6.19
CA LEU A 164 -1.47 -1.92 6.31
C LEU A 164 -1.84 -0.55 5.71
N LEU A 165 -2.82 -0.49 4.81
CA LEU A 165 -3.40 0.79 4.36
C LEU A 165 -4.26 1.48 5.44
N ARG A 166 -4.60 0.75 6.50
CA ARG A 166 -5.37 1.23 7.64
C ARG A 166 -4.51 1.32 8.90
N ASP A 167 -3.19 1.24 8.76
CA ASP A 167 -2.31 1.44 9.91
C ASP A 167 -2.51 2.84 10.48
N SER A 168 -2.48 2.97 11.82
CA SER A 168 -2.58 4.28 12.48
C SER A 168 -1.44 5.22 12.07
N ASP A 169 -0.25 4.65 11.79
CA ASP A 169 0.90 5.44 11.38
C ASP A 169 0.92 5.67 9.87
N ARG A 170 0.92 6.96 9.48
CA ARG A 170 0.96 7.39 8.08
C ARG A 170 2.20 6.88 7.33
N HIS A 171 3.36 6.80 7.98
CA HIS A 171 4.58 6.31 7.34
C HIS A 171 4.45 4.84 6.96
N VAL A 172 3.76 4.03 7.76
CA VAL A 172 3.48 2.62 7.41
C VAL A 172 2.54 2.54 6.21
N ARG A 173 1.45 3.33 6.21
CA ARG A 173 0.53 3.40 5.05
C ARG A 173 1.26 3.79 3.76
N ASN A 174 2.11 4.82 3.83
CA ASN A 174 2.89 5.30 2.69
C ASN A 174 3.92 4.27 2.24
N ALA A 175 4.67 3.65 3.16
CA ALA A 175 5.64 2.62 2.82
C ALA A 175 4.97 1.40 2.16
N TYR A 176 3.77 1.02 2.62
CA TYR A 176 2.99 -0.05 2.00
C TYR A 176 2.54 0.34 0.58
N ALA A 177 2.02 1.56 0.41
CA ALA A 177 1.63 2.06 -0.90
C ALA A 177 2.83 2.14 -1.87
N GLU A 178 4.00 2.58 -1.41
CA GLU A 178 5.24 2.60 -2.20
C GLU A 178 5.72 1.20 -2.60
N ALA A 179 5.71 0.25 -1.67
CA ALA A 179 6.11 -1.12 -1.96
C ALA A 179 5.15 -1.77 -2.97
N PHE A 180 3.84 -1.59 -2.79
CA PHE A 180 2.83 -2.14 -3.69
C PHE A 180 2.84 -1.49 -5.07
N THR A 181 3.01 -0.17 -5.16
CA THR A 181 3.15 0.53 -6.46
C THR A 181 4.44 0.14 -7.18
N SER A 182 5.53 -0.10 -6.45
CA SER A 182 6.77 -0.63 -7.04
C SER A 182 6.55 -2.04 -7.61
N TRP A 183 5.79 -2.90 -6.92
CA TRP A 183 5.38 -4.20 -7.46
C TRP A 183 4.52 -4.06 -8.72
N LEU A 184 3.51 -3.18 -8.69
CA LEU A 184 2.67 -2.89 -9.86
C LEU A 184 3.52 -2.50 -11.08
N GLN A 185 4.57 -1.70 -10.87
CA GLN A 185 5.43 -1.23 -11.96
C GLN A 185 6.44 -2.27 -12.47
N LEU A 186 7.00 -3.09 -11.58
CA LEU A 186 8.13 -3.96 -11.90
C LEU A 186 7.72 -5.41 -12.24
N GLU A 187 6.64 -5.90 -11.64
CA GLU A 187 6.24 -7.31 -11.70
C GLU A 187 4.98 -7.56 -12.56
N THR A 188 4.16 -6.56 -12.86
CA THR A 188 2.99 -6.79 -13.75
C THR A 188 3.39 -6.90 -15.23
N THR A 189 2.47 -7.43 -16.04
CA THR A 189 2.55 -7.62 -17.49
C THR A 189 1.24 -7.23 -18.16
N LYS A 190 1.22 -7.19 -19.50
CA LYS A 190 0.00 -7.03 -20.29
C LYS A 190 -1.06 -8.12 -20.05
N ASN A 191 -0.70 -9.28 -19.50
CA ASN A 191 -1.65 -10.34 -19.21
C ASN A 191 -2.43 -10.09 -17.91
N ASP A 192 -1.86 -9.33 -16.97
CA ASP A 192 -2.50 -9.02 -15.68
C ASP A 192 -3.72 -8.08 -15.83
N PHE A 193 -3.88 -7.50 -17.03
CA PHE A 193 -5.03 -6.69 -17.44
C PHE A 193 -6.29 -7.51 -17.69
N LYS A 194 -6.13 -8.79 -18.04
CA LYS A 194 -7.22 -9.65 -18.49
C LYS A 194 -7.74 -10.52 -17.36
N VAL A 195 -9.05 -10.73 -17.34
CA VAL A 195 -9.65 -11.70 -16.41
C VAL A 195 -9.24 -13.09 -16.90
N PRO A 196 -8.69 -13.98 -16.05
CA PRO A 196 -8.32 -15.32 -16.47
C PRO A 196 -9.55 -16.08 -17.00
N ASP A 197 -9.56 -16.39 -18.30
CA ASP A 197 -10.65 -17.17 -18.91
C ASP A 197 -10.66 -18.60 -18.35
N SER A 198 -11.72 -18.93 -17.60
CA SER A 198 -11.96 -20.29 -17.13
C SER A 198 -12.34 -21.25 -18.27
N SER A 199 -12.84 -20.73 -19.40
CA SER A 199 -13.34 -21.49 -20.54
C SER A 199 -12.24 -21.99 -21.50
N SER A 200 -11.11 -21.27 -21.62
CA SER A 200 -10.01 -21.64 -22.52
C SER A 200 -9.26 -22.91 -22.11
N ARG A 201 -9.40 -23.33 -20.84
CA ARG A 201 -8.74 -24.54 -20.31
C ARG A 201 -9.56 -25.82 -20.55
N LEU A 202 -10.86 -25.69 -20.81
CA LEU A 202 -11.73 -26.84 -21.13
C LEU A 202 -11.54 -27.29 -22.59
N SER A 203 -11.23 -26.38 -23.50
CA SER A 203 -11.02 -26.71 -24.93
C SER A 203 -9.70 -27.45 -25.18
N ARG A 204 -8.65 -27.19 -24.39
CA ARG A 204 -7.38 -27.95 -24.50
C ARG A 204 -7.45 -29.34 -23.86
N ALA A 205 -8.44 -29.60 -23.00
CA ALA A 205 -8.68 -30.92 -22.42
C ALA A 205 -9.46 -31.87 -23.35
N GLN A 206 -10.18 -31.33 -24.34
CA GLN A 206 -10.97 -32.14 -25.28
C GLN A 206 -10.22 -32.54 -26.56
N SER A 207 -9.05 -31.98 -26.86
CA SER A 207 -8.28 -32.33 -28.07
C SER A 207 -7.30 -33.49 -27.93
N LYS A 208 -7.27 -34.16 -26.76
CA LYS A 208 -6.37 -35.30 -26.50
C LYS A 208 -7.13 -36.49 -25.91
N HIS A 209 -8.12 -36.99 -26.65
CA HIS A 209 -8.66 -38.32 -26.41
C HIS A 209 -8.10 -39.29 -27.46
N GLU A 210 -6.89 -39.78 -27.20
CA GLU A 210 -6.40 -41.12 -27.55
C GLU A 210 -4.89 -41.20 -27.23
N SER A 211 -4.58 -41.66 -26.02
CA SER A 211 -3.41 -42.49 -25.72
C SER A 211 -3.43 -42.81 -24.23
N ASP A 212 -3.51 -44.11 -23.96
CA ASP A 212 -3.35 -44.73 -22.66
C ASP A 212 -2.14 -44.23 -21.85
N GLY A 213 -2.28 -44.28 -20.53
CA GLY A 213 -1.15 -44.39 -19.61
C GLY A 213 -0.91 -43.22 -18.65
N HIS A 214 -1.21 -43.49 -17.37
CA HIS A 214 -0.63 -42.85 -16.17
C HIS A 214 -1.12 -41.44 -15.78
N LYS A 215 -2.12 -41.47 -14.89
CA LYS A 215 -2.53 -40.41 -13.97
C LYS A 215 -1.32 -39.81 -13.22
N ARG A 216 -1.03 -38.51 -13.42
CA ARG A 216 -0.34 -37.65 -12.41
C ARG A 216 -0.28 -36.13 -12.72
N ASN A 217 -1.30 -35.50 -13.34
CA ASN A 217 -1.29 -34.04 -13.60
C ASN A 217 -2.32 -33.25 -12.76
N ALA A 218 -2.42 -33.53 -11.45
CA ALA A 218 -3.37 -32.88 -10.54
C ALA A 218 -2.84 -31.77 -9.58
N PRO A 219 -1.52 -31.52 -9.35
CA PRO A 219 -1.12 -30.51 -8.37
C PRO A 219 -1.12 -29.06 -8.91
N MET A 220 -0.68 -28.82 -10.15
CA MET A 220 -0.48 -27.45 -10.66
C MET A 220 -1.79 -26.68 -10.90
N ALA A 221 -2.84 -27.36 -11.39
CA ALA A 221 -4.13 -26.72 -11.65
C ALA A 221 -4.85 -26.30 -10.36
N ALA A 222 -4.68 -27.07 -9.28
CA ALA A 222 -5.23 -26.74 -7.98
C ALA A 222 -4.52 -25.53 -7.34
N VAL A 223 -3.18 -25.49 -7.40
CA VAL A 223 -2.37 -24.38 -6.89
C VAL A 223 -2.67 -23.08 -7.65
N ASP A 224 -2.77 -23.15 -8.97
CA ASP A 224 -3.09 -21.97 -9.79
C ASP A 224 -4.49 -21.41 -9.49
N LYS A 225 -5.47 -22.29 -9.25
CA LYS A 225 -6.82 -21.88 -8.81
C LYS A 225 -6.78 -21.21 -7.44
N THR A 226 -5.99 -21.70 -6.49
CA THR A 226 -5.83 -21.06 -5.18
C THR A 226 -5.16 -19.70 -5.29
N HIS A 227 -4.12 -19.54 -6.10
CA HIS A 227 -3.47 -18.24 -6.32
C HIS A 227 -4.39 -17.23 -6.99
N THR A 228 -5.22 -17.67 -7.95
CA THR A 228 -6.22 -16.83 -8.61
C THR A 228 -7.27 -16.34 -7.60
N HIS A 229 -7.75 -17.24 -6.73
CA HIS A 229 -8.70 -16.89 -5.68
C HIS A 229 -8.10 -15.92 -4.65
N ALA A 230 -6.89 -16.20 -4.15
CA ALA A 230 -6.17 -15.31 -3.23
C ALA A 230 -5.96 -13.92 -3.83
N SER A 231 -5.60 -13.84 -5.11
CA SER A 231 -5.45 -12.58 -5.84
C SER A 231 -6.76 -11.80 -5.97
N PHE A 232 -7.88 -12.50 -6.24
CA PHE A 232 -9.23 -11.92 -6.25
C PHE A 232 -9.61 -11.34 -4.88
N VAL A 233 -9.47 -12.15 -3.82
CA VAL A 233 -9.81 -11.75 -2.45
C VAL A 233 -8.95 -10.59 -2.00
N PHE A 234 -7.65 -10.64 -2.26
CA PHE A 234 -6.74 -9.54 -1.95
C PHE A 234 -7.18 -8.24 -2.61
N LEU A 235 -7.47 -8.24 -3.92
CA LEU A 235 -7.91 -7.02 -4.61
C LEU A 235 -9.23 -6.48 -4.05
N GLN A 236 -10.19 -7.36 -3.74
CA GLN A 236 -11.44 -6.94 -3.13
C GLN A 236 -11.21 -6.26 -1.77
N LEU A 237 -10.41 -6.89 -0.89
CA LEU A 237 -10.12 -6.34 0.43
C LEU A 237 -9.22 -5.10 0.38
N LEU A 238 -8.35 -5.00 -0.63
CA LEU A 238 -7.54 -3.81 -0.87
C LEU A 238 -8.42 -2.61 -1.22
N HIS A 239 -9.38 -2.76 -2.13
CA HIS A 239 -10.31 -1.67 -2.45
C HIS A 239 -11.21 -1.31 -1.26
N LEU A 240 -11.63 -2.30 -0.47
CA LEU A 240 -12.35 -2.02 0.79
C LEU A 240 -11.48 -1.23 1.76
N SER A 241 -10.20 -1.59 1.91
CA SER A 241 -9.27 -0.86 2.77
C SER A 241 -9.06 0.57 2.28
N ILE A 242 -8.92 0.78 0.96
CA ILE A 242 -8.83 2.12 0.35
C ILE A 242 -10.10 2.93 0.63
N TYR A 243 -11.28 2.32 0.50
CA TYR A 243 -12.56 2.96 0.81
C TYR A 243 -12.63 3.45 2.27
N GLU A 244 -12.32 2.56 3.20
CA GLU A 244 -12.37 2.87 4.63
C GLU A 244 -11.35 3.96 5.00
N THR A 245 -10.11 3.86 4.50
CA THR A 245 -9.08 4.89 4.70
C THR A 245 -9.50 6.23 4.07
N ALA A 246 -10.10 6.23 2.88
CA ALA A 246 -10.54 7.46 2.23
C ALA A 246 -11.66 8.17 3.02
N ILE A 247 -12.56 7.42 3.66
CA ILE A 247 -13.60 8.00 4.52
C ILE A 247 -13.02 8.49 5.83
N GLU A 248 -12.22 7.66 6.50
CA GLU A 248 -11.62 7.96 7.80
C GLU A 248 -10.73 9.22 7.75
N TYR A 249 -9.99 9.38 6.65
CA TYR A 249 -9.04 10.48 6.43
C TYR A 249 -9.51 11.45 5.33
N ALA A 250 -10.82 11.60 5.12
CA ALA A 250 -11.37 12.40 4.02
C ALA A 250 -10.89 13.87 4.03
N ASP A 251 -10.63 14.43 5.22
CA ASP A 251 -10.11 15.79 5.38
C ASP A 251 -8.59 15.91 5.18
N LYS A 252 -7.87 14.79 5.15
CA LYS A 252 -6.41 14.76 4.98
C LYS A 252 -6.07 14.60 3.51
N GLN A 253 -5.66 15.70 2.89
CA GLN A 253 -5.32 15.75 1.47
C GLN A 253 -4.28 14.68 1.10
N GLU A 254 -3.30 14.43 1.96
CA GLU A 254 -2.21 13.51 1.67
C GLU A 254 -2.68 12.06 1.57
N ASP A 255 -3.53 11.64 2.51
CA ASP A 255 -4.07 10.28 2.54
C ASP A 255 -4.98 10.02 1.32
N ILE A 256 -5.74 11.04 0.91
CA ILE A 256 -6.55 10.98 -0.32
C ILE A 256 -5.68 10.90 -1.57
N LEU A 257 -4.54 11.61 -1.61
CA LEU A 257 -3.60 11.49 -2.72
C LEU A 257 -2.96 10.11 -2.79
N VAL A 258 -2.61 9.49 -1.65
CA VAL A 258 -2.10 8.11 -1.63
C VAL A 258 -3.14 7.13 -2.16
N ALA A 259 -4.40 7.27 -1.73
CA ALA A 259 -5.52 6.46 -2.25
C ALA A 259 -5.69 6.65 -3.76
N TYR A 260 -5.65 7.90 -4.25
CA TYR A 260 -5.71 8.21 -5.67
C TYR A 260 -4.57 7.54 -6.46
N VAL A 261 -3.32 7.66 -6.01
CA VAL A 261 -2.16 7.05 -6.66
C VAL A 261 -2.33 5.53 -6.78
N LEU A 262 -2.76 4.86 -5.70
CA LEU A 262 -3.00 3.43 -5.72
C LEU A 262 -4.06 3.03 -6.74
N LEU A 263 -5.20 3.72 -6.74
CA LEU A 263 -6.30 3.42 -7.66
C LEU A 263 -5.90 3.60 -9.13
N VAL A 264 -5.19 4.70 -9.45
CA VAL A 264 -4.71 4.96 -10.81
C VAL A 264 -3.67 3.94 -11.24
N GLN A 265 -2.68 3.62 -10.39
CA GLN A 265 -1.66 2.62 -10.71
C GLN A 265 -2.29 1.22 -10.88
N MET A 266 -3.31 0.88 -10.09
CA MET A 266 -4.03 -0.39 -10.24
C MET A 266 -4.83 -0.45 -11.54
N VAL A 267 -5.51 0.63 -11.94
CA VAL A 267 -6.17 0.70 -13.26
C VAL A 267 -5.13 0.58 -14.37
N ASP A 268 -4.02 1.29 -14.27
CA ASP A 268 -2.97 1.28 -15.30
C ASP A 268 -2.26 -0.07 -15.41
N LYS A 269 -2.15 -0.87 -14.34
CA LYS A 269 -1.38 -2.12 -14.35
C LYS A 269 -2.22 -3.39 -14.34
N LEU A 270 -3.45 -3.33 -13.82
CA LEU A 270 -4.35 -4.48 -13.69
C LEU A 270 -5.65 -4.34 -14.49
N GLY A 271 -5.90 -3.17 -15.12
CA GLY A 271 -7.06 -2.98 -16.00
C GLY A 271 -8.38 -3.40 -15.36
N VAL A 272 -9.13 -4.24 -16.08
CA VAL A 272 -10.47 -4.70 -15.65
C VAL A 272 -10.43 -5.46 -14.32
N ASN A 273 -9.32 -6.15 -13.99
CA ASN A 273 -9.18 -6.83 -12.69
C ASN A 273 -9.22 -5.86 -11.50
N ALA A 274 -8.75 -4.63 -11.68
CA ALA A 274 -8.90 -3.55 -10.70
C ALA A 274 -10.29 -2.89 -10.80
N VAL A 275 -10.72 -2.52 -12.02
CA VAL A 275 -11.96 -1.76 -12.25
C VAL A 275 -13.21 -2.45 -11.68
N ARG A 276 -13.32 -3.77 -11.80
CA ARG A 276 -14.49 -4.52 -11.32
C ARG A 276 -14.78 -4.33 -9.82
N PHE A 277 -13.77 -3.98 -9.03
CA PHE A 277 -13.91 -3.67 -7.60
C PHE A 277 -13.78 -2.18 -7.33
N GLY A 278 -12.86 -1.51 -8.02
CA GLY A 278 -12.58 -0.09 -7.83
C GLY A 278 -13.71 0.82 -8.27
N LEU A 279 -14.40 0.52 -9.37
CA LEU A 279 -15.48 1.37 -9.85
C LEU A 279 -16.68 1.38 -8.89
N PRO A 280 -17.25 0.23 -8.46
CA PRO A 280 -18.30 0.23 -7.44
C PRO A 280 -17.90 0.95 -6.16
N MET A 281 -16.63 0.76 -5.73
CA MET A 281 -16.09 1.40 -4.53
C MET A 281 -16.03 2.93 -4.67
N VAL A 282 -15.51 3.45 -5.77
CA VAL A 282 -15.42 4.91 -6.03
C VAL A 282 -16.81 5.52 -6.19
N LEU A 283 -17.75 4.80 -6.82
CA LEU A 283 -19.14 5.23 -6.92
C LEU A 283 -19.84 5.24 -5.54
N LYS A 284 -19.44 4.35 -4.62
CA LYS A 284 -19.91 4.42 -3.23
C LYS A 284 -19.34 5.64 -2.52
N LEU A 285 -18.04 5.94 -2.67
CA LEU A 285 -17.40 7.12 -2.06
C LEU A 285 -18.12 8.42 -2.38
N GLN A 286 -18.51 8.65 -3.65
CA GLN A 286 -19.23 9.88 -4.00
C GLN A 286 -20.65 9.98 -3.41
N SER A 287 -21.21 8.87 -2.93
CA SER A 287 -22.53 8.83 -2.28
C SER A 287 -22.47 9.03 -0.77
N GLU A 288 -21.26 9.07 -0.19
CA GLU A 288 -21.08 9.25 1.24
C GLU A 288 -21.48 10.67 1.68
N ALA A 289 -22.14 10.75 2.84
CA ALA A 289 -22.57 12.01 3.43
C ALA A 289 -21.38 12.71 4.12
N LEU A 290 -20.57 13.39 3.32
CA LEU A 290 -19.39 14.13 3.79
C LEU A 290 -19.79 15.47 4.41
N THR A 291 -19.31 15.75 5.61
CA THR A 291 -19.76 16.89 6.43
C THR A 291 -19.00 18.18 6.17
N THR A 292 -17.73 18.08 5.78
CA THR A 292 -16.84 19.25 5.58
C THR A 292 -16.68 19.58 4.10
N ALA A 293 -16.44 20.85 3.79
CA ALA A 293 -16.11 21.26 2.41
C ALA A 293 -14.81 20.61 1.92
N THR A 294 -13.82 20.48 2.80
CA THR A 294 -12.54 19.84 2.49
C THR A 294 -12.70 18.38 2.10
N SER A 295 -13.42 17.57 2.90
CA SER A 295 -13.68 16.17 2.55
C SER A 295 -14.44 16.04 1.24
N GLN A 296 -15.44 16.88 0.99
CA GLN A 296 -16.18 16.89 -0.28
C GLN A 296 -15.28 17.17 -1.48
N VAL A 297 -14.40 18.18 -1.39
CA VAL A 297 -13.42 18.51 -2.44
C VAL A 297 -12.43 17.37 -2.64
N ASN A 298 -11.90 16.81 -1.55
CA ASN A 298 -10.90 15.75 -1.61
C ASN A 298 -11.45 14.48 -2.26
N ILE A 299 -12.57 13.97 -1.77
CA ILE A 299 -13.24 12.78 -2.31
C ILE A 299 -13.73 13.05 -3.73
N GLY A 300 -14.30 14.24 -3.98
CA GLY A 300 -14.72 14.64 -5.32
C GLY A 300 -13.56 14.65 -6.32
N SER A 301 -12.38 15.11 -5.90
CA SER A 301 -11.18 15.12 -6.74
C SER A 301 -10.65 13.70 -6.99
N LEU A 302 -10.63 12.84 -5.97
CA LEU A 302 -10.27 11.42 -6.12
C LEU A 302 -11.20 10.71 -7.11
N VAL A 303 -12.52 10.92 -7.00
CA VAL A 303 -13.51 10.28 -7.87
C VAL A 303 -13.29 10.68 -9.33
N TYR A 304 -13.25 11.98 -9.64
CA TYR A 304 -13.07 12.43 -11.02
C TYR A 304 -11.66 12.19 -11.56
N GLY A 305 -10.64 12.21 -10.70
CA GLY A 305 -9.30 11.78 -11.05
C GLY A 305 -9.26 10.30 -11.45
N TYR A 306 -9.95 9.44 -10.69
CA TYR A 306 -10.09 8.02 -11.04
C TYR A 306 -10.84 7.81 -12.36
N LEU A 307 -11.96 8.52 -12.57
CA LEU A 307 -12.71 8.47 -13.82
C LEU A 307 -11.85 8.90 -15.03
N THR A 308 -10.99 9.90 -14.86
CA THR A 308 -10.03 10.33 -15.90
C THR A 308 -8.99 9.26 -16.19
N ALA A 309 -8.52 8.54 -15.16
CA ALA A 309 -7.63 7.40 -15.38
C ALA A 309 -8.31 6.26 -16.14
N LEU A 310 -9.62 6.05 -15.94
CA LEU A 310 -10.40 5.10 -16.75
C LEU A 310 -10.50 5.55 -18.21
N THR A 311 -10.86 6.82 -18.46
CA THR A 311 -11.02 7.32 -19.83
C THR A 311 -9.72 7.22 -20.61
N ASP A 312 -8.59 7.54 -19.98
CA ASP A 312 -7.26 7.42 -20.58
C ASP A 312 -6.89 5.95 -20.82
N LYS A 313 -7.06 5.10 -19.80
CA LYS A 313 -6.63 3.71 -19.87
C LYS A 313 -7.37 2.90 -20.93
N PHE A 314 -8.67 3.11 -21.05
CA PHE A 314 -9.53 2.40 -21.98
C PHE A 314 -9.78 3.19 -23.28
N GLY A 315 -9.08 4.32 -23.48
CA GLY A 315 -9.03 5.00 -24.77
C GLY A 315 -10.29 5.75 -25.19
N PHE A 316 -11.18 6.10 -24.25
CA PHE A 316 -12.43 6.81 -24.53
C PHE A 316 -12.43 8.27 -24.06
N SER A 317 -11.26 8.87 -23.83
CA SER A 317 -11.13 10.30 -23.47
C SER A 317 -11.75 11.27 -24.47
N SER A 318 -11.78 10.93 -25.77
CA SER A 318 -12.41 11.75 -26.83
C SER A 318 -13.92 11.55 -26.98
N SER A 319 -14.51 10.59 -26.24
CA SER A 319 -15.95 10.35 -26.27
C SER A 319 -16.74 11.51 -25.63
N GLN A 320 -18.05 11.50 -25.81
CA GLN A 320 -18.94 12.45 -25.12
C GLN A 320 -18.81 12.31 -23.60
N LEU A 321 -18.72 11.08 -23.09
CA LEU A 321 -18.49 10.79 -21.68
C LEU A 321 -17.14 11.34 -21.18
N GLY A 322 -16.07 11.09 -21.92
CA GLY A 322 -14.73 11.61 -21.60
C GLY A 322 -14.72 13.14 -21.55
N SER A 323 -15.32 13.78 -22.54
CA SER A 323 -15.47 15.24 -22.61
C SER A 323 -16.28 15.80 -21.44
N ALA A 324 -17.35 15.10 -21.01
CA ALA A 324 -18.15 15.49 -19.86
C ALA A 324 -17.36 15.40 -18.54
N ILE A 325 -16.56 14.34 -18.36
CA ILE A 325 -15.67 14.16 -17.21
C ILE A 325 -14.63 15.29 -17.16
N SER A 326 -13.94 15.55 -18.27
CA SER A 326 -12.95 16.64 -18.36
C SER A 326 -13.57 18.02 -18.14
N GLY A 327 -14.78 18.26 -18.67
CA GLY A 327 -15.51 19.51 -18.48
C GLY A 327 -15.86 19.79 -17.01
N GLU A 328 -16.26 18.76 -16.26
CA GLU A 328 -16.52 18.88 -14.82
C GLU A 328 -15.24 19.14 -14.02
N ILE A 329 -14.13 18.49 -14.37
CA ILE A 329 -12.82 18.75 -13.74
C ILE A 329 -12.39 20.20 -13.98
N PHE A 330 -12.51 20.69 -15.21
CA PHE A 330 -12.21 22.08 -15.54
C PHE A 330 -13.08 23.06 -14.74
N LYS A 331 -14.38 22.76 -14.57
CA LYS A 331 -15.29 23.56 -13.72
C LYS A 331 -14.78 23.61 -12.28
N ARG A 332 -14.35 22.48 -11.71
CA ARG A 332 -13.83 22.40 -10.33
C ARG A 332 -12.52 23.15 -10.15
N GLN A 333 -11.59 23.01 -11.10
CA GLN A 333 -10.32 23.74 -11.10
C GLN A 333 -10.56 25.26 -11.13
N LYS A 334 -11.42 25.74 -12.03
CA LYS A 334 -11.78 27.15 -12.12
C LYS A 334 -12.41 27.69 -10.83
N ASN A 335 -13.17 26.85 -10.12
CA ASN A 335 -13.86 27.22 -8.89
C ASN A 335 -13.02 27.00 -7.62
N GLY A 336 -11.77 26.53 -7.73
CA GLY A 336 -10.93 26.21 -6.56
C GLY A 336 -11.42 25.02 -5.74
N THR A 337 -12.29 24.18 -6.31
CA THR A 337 -12.85 22.97 -5.67
C THR A 337 -12.20 21.69 -6.19
N TRP A 338 -10.92 21.79 -6.53
CA TRP A 338 -10.07 20.72 -7.03
C TRP A 338 -8.81 20.57 -6.18
N LEU A 339 -8.30 19.35 -6.09
CA LEU A 339 -6.97 19.05 -5.58
C LEU A 339 -5.95 19.07 -6.72
N ASP A 340 -5.13 20.10 -6.80
CA ASP A 340 -4.20 20.30 -7.92
C ASP A 340 -3.17 19.17 -8.10
N MET A 341 -2.85 18.44 -7.02
CA MET A 341 -1.98 17.27 -7.07
C MET A 341 -2.64 16.03 -7.68
N VAL A 342 -3.96 16.04 -7.91
CA VAL A 342 -4.66 14.99 -8.67
C VAL A 342 -4.42 15.26 -10.15
N GLN A 343 -3.46 14.53 -10.71
CA GLN A 343 -3.02 14.65 -12.09
C GLN A 343 -2.67 13.28 -12.69
N LEU A 344 -2.71 13.19 -14.01
CA LEU A 344 -2.29 12.01 -14.77
C LEU A 344 -1.05 12.35 -15.60
N PRO A 345 0.08 11.62 -15.48
CA PRO A 345 0.34 10.51 -14.56
C PRO A 345 0.39 10.95 -13.08
N PRO A 346 0.03 10.07 -12.13
CA PRO A 346 -0.02 10.42 -10.71
C PRO A 346 1.38 10.63 -10.13
N LEU A 347 1.50 11.53 -9.16
CA LEU A 347 2.75 11.76 -8.43
C LEU A 347 3.17 10.50 -7.66
N PRO A 348 4.48 10.18 -7.57
CA PRO A 348 4.97 9.14 -6.67
C PRO A 348 4.58 9.45 -5.22
N VAL A 349 4.27 8.42 -4.43
CA VAL A 349 3.89 8.55 -3.02
C VAL A 349 4.95 9.33 -2.21
N SER A 350 6.23 9.14 -2.52
CA SER A 350 7.36 9.82 -1.88
C SER A 350 7.40 11.33 -2.11
N GLN A 351 6.69 11.84 -3.13
CA GLN A 351 6.62 13.26 -3.46
C GLN A 351 5.36 13.93 -2.89
N ILE A 352 4.46 13.18 -2.24
CA ILE A 352 3.28 13.75 -1.59
C ILE A 352 3.75 14.50 -0.33
N PRO A 353 3.58 15.83 -0.27
CA PRO A 353 4.02 16.63 0.87
C PRO A 353 3.29 16.17 2.14
N SER A 354 3.98 16.19 3.28
CA SER A 354 3.35 16.01 4.57
C SER A 354 2.94 17.39 5.07
N SER A 355 1.65 17.73 5.02
CA SER A 355 1.18 19.01 5.56
C SER A 355 1.27 18.97 7.08
N ALA A 356 2.43 19.39 7.60
CA ALA A 356 2.67 19.36 9.04
C ALA A 356 1.79 20.37 9.79
N ASN A 357 1.24 21.42 9.16
CA ASN A 357 0.46 22.46 9.84
C ASN A 357 -0.42 23.36 8.95
N GLU A 358 -0.70 23.02 7.68
CA GLU A 358 -1.54 23.88 6.84
C GLU A 358 -3.02 23.49 6.95
N SER A 359 -3.73 24.16 7.85
CA SER A 359 -5.18 24.32 7.70
C SER A 359 -5.41 25.11 6.42
N LEU A 360 -5.58 24.42 5.30
CA LEU A 360 -6.09 25.03 4.08
C LEU A 360 -7.53 25.45 4.38
N ASP A 361 -7.69 26.68 4.86
CA ASP A 361 -8.98 27.33 5.06
C ASP A 361 -9.58 27.54 3.67
N ARG A 362 -10.24 26.50 3.17
CA ARG A 362 -10.76 26.45 1.81
C ARG A 362 -12.11 27.18 1.81
N PRO A 363 -12.36 28.07 0.84
CA PRO A 363 -13.63 28.80 0.78
C PRO A 363 -14.81 27.84 0.77
N ALA A 364 -15.89 28.25 1.45
CA ALA A 364 -17.13 27.49 1.52
C ALA A 364 -17.64 27.14 0.11
N LEU A 365 -18.14 25.92 -0.06
CA LEU A 365 -18.70 25.46 -1.33
C LEU A 365 -19.93 26.30 -1.69
N GLN A 366 -19.83 27.01 -2.81
CA GLN A 366 -20.93 27.84 -3.33
C GLN A 366 -22.04 26.99 -3.98
N GLU A 367 -21.65 25.86 -4.58
CA GLU A 367 -22.55 24.87 -5.18
C GLU A 367 -22.18 23.46 -4.69
N PRO A 368 -23.16 22.55 -4.52
CA PRO A 368 -22.87 21.16 -4.23
C PRO A 368 -22.07 20.54 -5.39
N LEU A 369 -21.02 19.78 -5.05
CA LEU A 369 -20.21 19.09 -6.05
C LEU A 369 -21.04 18.05 -6.80
N ARG A 370 -20.96 18.06 -8.13
CA ARG A 370 -21.77 17.18 -8.97
C ARG A 370 -21.25 15.74 -8.92
N ALA A 371 -22.06 14.83 -8.40
CA ALA A 371 -21.79 13.39 -8.47
C ALA A 371 -21.87 12.89 -9.92
N PHE A 372 -21.05 11.89 -10.24
CA PHE A 372 -21.07 11.21 -11.52
C PHE A 372 -22.27 10.25 -11.61
N SER A 373 -23.01 10.30 -12.72
CA SER A 373 -24.24 9.52 -12.89
C SER A 373 -24.27 8.61 -14.13
N ALA A 374 -23.38 8.80 -15.10
CA ALA A 374 -23.38 8.06 -16.37
C ALA A 374 -22.70 6.68 -16.27
N VAL A 375 -23.06 5.90 -15.23
CA VAL A 375 -22.42 4.61 -14.91
C VAL A 375 -22.61 3.58 -16.02
N GLY A 376 -23.81 3.50 -16.62
CA GLY A 376 -24.08 2.54 -17.70
C GLY A 376 -23.22 2.78 -18.94
N GLU A 377 -23.09 4.04 -19.37
CA GLU A 377 -22.24 4.42 -20.50
C GLU A 377 -20.76 4.14 -20.20
N LEU A 378 -20.31 4.44 -18.98
CA LEU A 378 -18.93 4.17 -18.55
C LEU A 378 -18.60 2.67 -18.61
N VAL A 379 -19.49 1.82 -18.11
CA VAL A 379 -19.29 0.36 -18.12
C VAL A 379 -19.25 -0.16 -19.56
N MET A 380 -20.13 0.35 -20.44
CA MET A 380 -20.14 -0.02 -21.85
C MET A 380 -18.83 0.35 -22.56
N GLN A 381 -18.30 1.56 -22.32
CA GLN A 381 -17.00 1.98 -22.89
C GLN A 381 -15.83 1.11 -22.41
N VAL A 382 -15.84 0.71 -21.13
CA VAL A 382 -14.83 -0.21 -20.57
C VAL A 382 -14.97 -1.61 -21.18
N GLU A 383 -16.19 -2.08 -21.38
CA GLU A 383 -16.47 -3.37 -22.02
C GLU A 383 -16.01 -3.39 -23.49
N ASP A 384 -16.34 -2.36 -24.26
CA ASP A 384 -15.92 -2.22 -25.66
C ASP A 384 -14.39 -2.22 -25.78
N ALA A 385 -13.71 -1.48 -24.91
CA ALA A 385 -12.25 -1.43 -24.84
C ALA A 385 -11.62 -2.74 -24.37
N TYR A 386 -12.32 -3.54 -23.55
CA TYR A 386 -11.84 -4.84 -23.10
C TYR A 386 -11.94 -5.93 -24.18
N ASN A 387 -12.98 -5.85 -25.01
CA ASN A 387 -13.26 -6.81 -26.07
C ASN A 387 -12.44 -6.58 -27.35
N THR A 388 -11.74 -5.44 -27.45
CA THR A 388 -10.83 -5.09 -28.54
C THR A 388 -9.40 -5.54 -28.21
#